data_AF-A0A2D8V7H5-F1
#
_entry.id   AF-A0A2D8V7H5-F1
#
_cell.length_a   1.000
_cell.length_b   1.000
_cell.length_c   1.000
_cell.angle_alpha   90.00
_cell.angle_beta   90.00
_cell.angle_gamma   90.00
#
_symmetry.space_group_name_H-M   'P 1'
#
loop_
_entity.id
_entity.type
_entity.pdbx_description
1 polymer ?
#
loop_
_entity_poly.entity_id
_entity_poly.type
_entity_poly.pdbx_seq_one_letter_code
_entity_poly.pdbx_strand_id
1 'polypeptide(L)' 'MSELRTSFRHDLHAHPELAHAEHATADQVVAFMQQFNSTGIVTATAGAGVVVAFDSGVEGPRSLLLRAQCSTNC' A
#
# COMPACT_ATOMS: atom_id res chain seq x y z
N MET A 1 -8.79 -10.64 -12.81
CA MET A 1 -8.67 -9.82 -11.59
C MET A 1 -8.24 -10.61 -10.35
N SER A 2 -8.64 -11.88 -10.15
CA SER A 2 -8.16 -12.67 -8.98
C SER A 2 -6.66 -12.96 -9.03
N GLU A 3 -6.10 -13.21 -10.23
CA GLU A 3 -4.67 -13.54 -10.40
C GLU A 3 -3.73 -12.40 -10.00
N LEU A 4 -4.11 -11.13 -10.25
CA LEU A 4 -3.33 -9.95 -9.85
C LEU A 4 -3.10 -9.93 -8.32
N ARG A 5 -4.17 -10.13 -7.55
CA ARG A 5 -4.12 -10.10 -6.08
C ARG A 5 -3.37 -11.30 -5.50
N THR A 6 -3.54 -12.48 -6.10
CA THR A 6 -2.83 -13.69 -5.68
C THR A 6 -1.34 -13.60 -5.98
N SER A 7 -0.96 -13.12 -7.16
CA SER A 7 0.44 -12.91 -7.56
C SER A 7 1.13 -11.90 -6.65
N PHE A 8 0.50 -10.76 -6.39
CA PHE A 8 1.03 -9.74 -5.49
C PHE A 8 1.26 -10.29 -4.08
N ARG A 9 0.28 -11.04 -3.54
CA ARG A 9 0.41 -11.70 -2.24
C ARG A 9 1.56 -12.72 -2.22
N HIS A 10 1.74 -13.49 -3.29
CA HIS A 10 2.84 -14.46 -3.37
C HIS A 10 4.20 -13.76 -3.37
N ASP A 11 4.33 -12.64 -4.09
CA ASP A 11 5.58 -11.89 -4.16
C ASP A 11 5.96 -11.29 -2.81
N LEU A 12 5.02 -10.65 -2.13
CA LEU A 12 5.20 -10.16 -0.76
C LEU A 12 5.58 -11.27 0.22
N HIS A 13 4.95 -12.44 0.09
CA HIS A 13 5.22 -13.58 0.97
C HIS A 13 6.57 -14.24 0.70
N ALA A 14 7.09 -14.14 -0.52
CA ALA A 14 8.42 -14.63 -0.89
C ALA A 14 9.54 -13.72 -0.37
N HIS A 15 9.24 -12.45 -0.09
CA HIS A 15 10.20 -11.43 0.36
C HIS A 15 9.80 -10.78 1.70
N PRO A 16 9.76 -11.55 2.80
CA PRO A 16 9.35 -11.03 4.10
C PRO A 16 10.34 -10.02 4.69
N GLU A 17 9.84 -8.89 5.18
CA GLU A 17 10.61 -7.90 5.97
C GLU A 17 10.11 -7.78 7.44
N LEU A 18 11.02 -7.39 8.33
CA LEU A 18 10.75 -7.22 9.77
C LEU A 18 10.03 -5.90 10.06
N ALA A 19 9.36 -5.84 11.21
CA ALA A 19 8.75 -4.63 11.74
C ALA A 19 9.75 -3.46 11.76
N HIS A 20 9.33 -2.29 11.25
CA HIS A 20 10.12 -1.06 11.17
C HIS A 20 11.27 -1.08 10.15
N ALA A 21 11.38 -2.11 9.33
CA ALA A 21 12.40 -2.25 8.29
C ALA A 21 11.81 -2.54 6.90
N GLU A 22 10.50 -2.32 6.70
CA GLU A 22 9.74 -2.74 5.51
C GLU A 22 9.94 -1.84 4.28
N HIS A 23 11.18 -1.41 4.01
CA HIS A 23 11.47 -0.47 2.93
C HIS A 23 11.18 -1.08 1.55
N ALA A 24 11.60 -2.32 1.29
CA ALA A 24 11.37 -2.96 -0.01
C ALA A 24 9.88 -3.29 -0.23
N THR A 25 9.19 -3.69 0.84
CA THR A 25 7.75 -3.94 0.86
C THR A 25 6.97 -2.66 0.59
N ALA A 26 7.37 -1.53 1.17
CA ALA A 26 6.78 -0.23 0.90
C ALA A 26 6.94 0.17 -0.58
N ASP A 27 8.12 -0.02 -1.16
CA ASP A 27 8.38 0.25 -2.57
C ASP A 27 7.53 -0.63 -3.50
N GLN A 28 7.37 -1.92 -3.17
CA GLN A 28 6.49 -2.83 -3.92
C GLN A 28 5.02 -2.40 -3.84
N VAL A 29 4.54 -1.96 -2.66
CA VAL A 29 3.18 -1.42 -2.50
C VAL A 29 2.99 -0.15 -3.33
N VAL A 30 3.97 0.76 -3.34
CA VAL A 30 3.92 1.98 -4.17
C VAL A 30 3.84 1.62 -5.64
N ALA A 31 4.72 0.75 -6.13
CA ALA A 31 4.73 0.30 -7.52
C ALA A 31 3.40 -0.38 -7.90
N PHE A 32 2.85 -1.21 -7.01
CA PHE A 32 1.55 -1.84 -7.20
C PHE A 32 0.42 -0.80 -7.25
N MET A 33 0.49 0.27 -6.45
CA MET A 33 -0.58 1.27 -6.38
C MET A 33 -0.55 2.28 -7.55
N GLN A 34 0.63 2.54 -8.13
CA GLN A 34 0.81 3.43 -9.29
C GLN A 34 0.03 2.99 -10.53
N GLN A 35 -0.33 1.71 -10.66
CA GLN A 35 -1.15 1.23 -11.78
C GLN A 35 -2.63 1.65 -11.66
N PHE A 36 -3.06 2.15 -10.50
CA PHE A 36 -4.39 2.69 -10.29
C PHE A 36 -4.36 4.21 -10.40
N ASN A 37 -5.47 4.81 -10.83
CA ASN A 37 -5.61 6.27 -10.96
C ASN A 37 -5.76 6.94 -9.58
N SER A 38 -4.77 6.78 -8.71
CA SER A 38 -4.69 7.47 -7.42
C SER A 38 -4.43 8.96 -7.63
N THR A 39 -5.03 9.79 -6.80
CA THR A 39 -4.81 11.24 -6.80
C THR A 39 -3.44 11.60 -6.22
N GLY A 40 -2.94 10.80 -5.28
CA GLY A 40 -1.62 10.99 -4.72
C GLY A 40 -1.15 9.80 -3.89
N ILE A 41 0.17 9.67 -3.77
CA ILE A 41 0.83 8.67 -2.93
C ILE A 41 1.82 9.42 -2.04
N VAL A 42 1.71 9.21 -0.73
CA VAL A 42 2.62 9.72 0.28
C VAL A 42 3.39 8.54 0.86
N THR A 43 4.70 8.55 0.72
CA THR A 43 5.61 7.53 1.26
C THR A 43 6.28 8.03 2.53
N ALA A 44 7.11 7.20 3.14
CA ALA A 44 7.87 7.52 4.34
C ALA A 44 7.00 7.95 5.55
N THR A 45 5.72 7.54 5.58
CA THR A 45 4.79 7.92 6.65
C THR A 45 5.10 7.10 7.90
N ALA A 46 5.60 7.73 8.96
CA ALA A 46 6.02 7.08 10.20
C ALA A 46 7.03 5.93 9.99
N GLY A 47 8.00 6.10 9.08
CA GLY A 47 8.97 5.07 8.70
C GLY A 47 8.64 4.54 7.31
N ALA A 48 8.37 3.23 7.17
CA ALA A 48 8.04 2.62 5.88
C ALA A 48 6.55 2.70 5.48
N GLY A 49 5.75 3.54 6.14
CA GLY A 49 4.32 3.64 5.85
C GLY A 49 4.02 4.32 4.52
N VAL A 50 2.98 3.83 3.85
CA VAL A 50 2.47 4.36 2.58
C VAL A 50 1.00 4.73 2.74
N VAL A 51 0.63 5.94 2.29
CA VAL A 51 -0.75 6.42 2.22
C VAL A 51 -1.08 6.72 0.77
N VAL A 52 -2.16 6.11 0.26
CA VAL A 52 -2.65 6.34 -1.10
C VAL A 52 -3.99 7.08 -1.00
N ALA A 53 -4.07 8.22 -1.67
CA ALA A 53 -5.25 9.07 -1.70
C ALA A 53 -6.01 8.90 -3.03
N PHE A 54 -7.32 8.74 -2.92
CA PHE A 54 -8.25 8.79 -4.03
C PHE A 54 -9.27 9.88 -3.75
N ASP A 55 -9.20 10.95 -4.52
CA ASP A 55 -10.12 12.08 -4.49
C ASP A 55 -11.01 12.00 -5.74
N SER A 56 -12.33 12.04 -5.53
CA SER A 56 -13.30 12.08 -6.61
C SER A 56 -13.42 13.48 -7.24
N GLY A 57 -12.85 14.51 -6.62
CA GLY A 57 -13.03 15.91 -6.99
C GLY A 57 -14.42 16.47 -6.64
N VAL A 58 -15.25 15.69 -5.94
CA VAL A 58 -16.60 16.07 -5.51
C VAL A 58 -16.62 16.19 -4.00
N GLU A 59 -16.97 17.37 -3.49
CA GLU A 59 -17.09 17.60 -2.06
C GLU A 59 -18.15 16.67 -1.45
N GLY A 60 -17.74 15.92 -0.43
CA GLY A 60 -18.57 14.94 0.23
C GLY A 60 -18.44 15.04 1.75
N PRO A 61 -19.48 14.68 2.51
CA PRO A 61 -19.49 14.85 3.96
C PRO A 61 -18.63 13.82 4.71
N ARG A 62 -18.00 12.86 4.01
CA ARG A 62 -17.32 11.72 4.63
C ARG A 62 -16.04 11.37 3.88
N SER A 63 -15.00 11.08 4.65
CA SER A 63 -13.76 10.47 4.17
C SER A 63 -13.67 9.05 4.73
N LEU A 64 -13.16 8.10 3.93
CA LEU A 64 -12.98 6.70 4.33
C LEU A 64 -11.50 6.34 4.31
N LEU A 65 -11.02 5.71 5.38
CA LEU A 65 -9.68 5.16 5.49
C LEU A 65 -9.75 3.64 5.56
N LEU A 66 -9.06 2.97 4.63
CA LEU A 66 -8.80 1.54 4.70
C LEU A 66 -7.35 1.33 5.13
N ARG A 67 -7.13 0.51 6.16
CA ARG A 67 -5.80 0.24 6.72
C ARG A 67 -5.48 -1.25 6.63
N ALA A 68 -4.24 -1.57 6.25
CA ALA A 68 -3.65 -2.90 6.34
C ALA A 68 -2.21 -2.81 6.89
N GLN A 69 -1.67 -3.93 7.36
CA GLN A 69 -0.27 -4.08 7.77
C GLN A 69 0.46 -5.07 6.85
N CYS A 70 1.78 -4.91 6.71
CA CYS A 70 2.59 -5.73 5.79
C CYS A 70 3.91 -6.24 6.41
N SER A 71 4.08 -6.14 7.73
CA SER A 71 5.24 -6.70 8.45
C SER A 71 5.13 -8.22 8.56
N THR A 72 6.28 -8.92 8.54
CA THR A 72 6.31 -10.41 8.57
C THR A 72 6.00 -11.00 9.93
N ASN A 73 6.42 -10.33 11.00
CA ASN A 73 6.09 -10.72 12.37
C ASN A 73 4.94 -9.84 12.85
N CYS A 74 3.79 -10.47 13.09
CA CYS A 74 2.75 -9.90 13.94
C CYS A 74 3.18 -9.99 15.41
#